data_AF-A0A8D3DJQ0-F1
#
_entry.id   AF-A0A8D3DJQ0-F1
#
_cell.length_a   1.000
_cell.length_b   1.000
_cell.length_c   1.000
_cell.angle_alpha   90.00
_cell.angle_beta   90.00
_cell.angle_gamma   90.00
#
_symmetry.space_group_name_H-M   'P 1'
#
loop_
_entity.id
_entity.type
_entity.pdbx_description
1 polymer ?
#
loop_
_entity_poly.entity_id
_entity_poly.type
_entity_poly.pdbx_seq_one_letter_code
_entity_poly.pdbx_strand_id
1 'polypeptide(L)'
;MLVLFETAAGYAIFKVLDESKLQQVDSLYKEFDTPEKANKIVKLKHFEKFQDTTEALAGKVSLTLNVPICFPIRRFFSPLTTDRNV
;
A
#
# COMPACT_ATOMS: atom_id res chain seq x y z
N MET A 1 -6.75 4.73 -8.33
CA MET A 1 -6.07 3.44 -8.09
C MET A 1 -5.52 3.36 -6.65
N LEU A 2 -5.42 2.16 -6.05
CA LEU A 2 -4.75 1.93 -4.76
C LEU A 2 -3.43 1.20 -4.98
N VAL A 3 -2.37 1.63 -4.29
CA VAL A 3 -1.03 1.03 -4.34
C VAL A 3 -0.70 0.49 -2.95
N LEU A 4 -0.41 -0.80 -2.87
CA LEU A 4 0.11 -1.45 -1.68
C LEU A 4 1.63 -1.33 -1.66
N PHE A 5 2.19 -0.85 -0.56
CA PHE A 5 3.61 -0.78 -0.30
C PHE A 5 3.95 -1.68 0.89
N GLU A 6 4.86 -2.62 0.68
CA GLU A 6 5.41 -3.44 1.75
C GLU A 6 6.70 -2.81 2.27
N THR A 7 6.77 -2.60 3.58
CA THR A 7 7.98 -2.16 4.28
C THR A 7 8.29 -3.14 5.40
N ALA A 8 9.55 -3.21 5.84
CA ALA A 8 9.94 -4.09 6.95
C ALA A 8 9.16 -3.79 8.26
N ALA A 9 8.61 -2.58 8.39
CA ALA A 9 7.83 -2.15 9.55
C ALA A 9 6.32 -2.38 9.40
N GLY A 10 5.81 -2.67 8.20
CA GLY A 10 4.36 -2.73 7.97
C GLY A 10 3.93 -2.61 6.51
N TYR A 11 2.62 -2.69 6.31
CA TYR A 11 1.96 -2.42 5.03
C TYR A 11 1.39 -1.01 4.99
N ALA A 12 1.67 -0.31 3.89
CA ALA A 12 1.10 1.00 3.60
C ALA A 12 0.20 0.91 2.37
N ILE A 13 -0.98 1.51 2.41
CA ILE A 13 -1.79 1.72 1.22
C ILE A 13 -1.84 3.19 0.88
N PHE A 14 -1.43 3.47 -0.35
CA PHE A 14 -1.47 4.79 -0.95
C PHE A 14 -2.60 4.85 -1.97
N LYS A 15 -3.45 5.87 -1.86
CA LYS A 15 -4.37 6.26 -2.92
C LYS A 15 -3.62 7.15 -3.89
N VAL A 16 -3.54 6.72 -5.14
CA VAL A 16 -3.03 7.54 -6.23
C VAL A 16 -4.10 8.57 -6.59
N LEU A 17 -3.71 9.83 -6.61
CA LEU A 17 -4.55 10.94 -7.04
C LEU A 17 -4.37 11.25 -8.52
N ASP A 18 -3.15 11.12 -9.03
CA ASP A 18 -2.79 11.50 -10.38
C ASP A 18 -2.24 10.30 -11.16
N GLU A 19 -3.16 9.61 -11.86
CA GLU A 19 -2.86 8.38 -12.61
C GLU A 19 -2.08 8.66 -13.91
N SER A 20 -2.18 9.88 -14.45
CA SER A 20 -1.45 10.29 -15.66
C SER A 20 0.06 10.29 -15.45
N LYS A 21 0.51 10.60 -14.22
CA LYS A 21 1.94 10.62 -13.86
C LYS A 21 2.53 9.22 -13.70
N LEU A 22 1.72 8.20 -13.44
CA LEU A 22 2.17 6.81 -13.35
C LEU A 22 2.48 6.18 -14.71
N GLN A 23 1.93 6.72 -15.80
CA GLN A 23 2.26 6.26 -17.16
C GLN A 23 3.68 6.68 -17.57
N GLN A 24 4.22 7.75 -16.97
CA GLN A 24 5.58 8.24 -17.21
C GLN A 24 6.54 7.74 -16.12
N VAL A 25 6.79 6.43 -16.12
CA VAL A 25 7.65 5.74 -15.14
C VAL A 25 9.05 6.39 -15.04
N ASP A 26 9.59 6.86 -16.17
CA ASP A 26 10.91 7.48 -16.26
C ASP A 26 11.03 8.83 -15.53
N SER A 27 9.92 9.53 -15.28
CA SER A 27 9.93 10.82 -14.56
C SER A 27 9.33 10.73 -13.17
N LEU A 28 8.75 9.58 -12.82
CA LEU A 28 8.03 9.38 -11.57
C LEU A 28 8.93 9.64 -10.35
N TYR A 29 10.19 9.19 -10.38
CA TYR A 29 11.14 9.38 -9.27
C TYR A 29 11.38 10.87 -8.94
N LYS A 30 11.32 11.77 -9.93
CA LYS A 30 11.54 13.22 -9.75
C LYS A 30 10.43 13.88 -8.92
N GLU A 31 9.25 13.28 -8.94
CA GLU A 31 8.11 13.77 -8.18
C GLU A 31 8.11 13.26 -6.73
N PHE A 32 8.96 12.27 -6.42
CA PHE A 32 9.23 11.79 -5.07
C PHE A 32 10.44 12.47 -4.41
N ASP A 33 11.10 13.40 -5.11
CA ASP A 33 12.29 14.11 -4.64
C ASP A 33 11.97 15.09 -3.49
N THR A 34 10.76 15.69 -3.50
CA THR A 34 10.27 16.51 -2.39
C THR A 34 8.95 15.98 -1.83
N PRO A 35 8.73 16.06 -0.50
CA PRO A 35 7.53 15.54 0.15
C PRO A 35 6.25 16.26 -0.32
N GLU A 36 6.37 17.51 -0.74
CA GLU A 36 5.26 18.32 -1.26
C GLU A 36 4.75 17.83 -2.61
N LYS A 37 5.66 17.37 -3.48
CA LYS A 37 5.30 16.80 -4.79
C LYS A 37 4.74 15.39 -4.63
N ALA A 38 5.35 14.57 -3.77
CA ALA A 38 4.88 13.22 -3.49
C ALA A 38 3.43 13.21 -2.99
N ASN A 39 3.07 14.13 -2.08
CA ASN A 39 1.71 14.28 -1.56
C ASN A 39 0.65 14.65 -2.61
N LYS A 40 1.06 15.24 -3.75
CA LYS A 40 0.15 15.54 -4.87
C LYS A 40 -0.15 14.30 -5.71
N ILE A 41 0.78 13.34 -5.77
CA ILE A 41 0.63 12.13 -6.56
C ILE A 41 -0.01 11.00 -5.75
N VAL A 42 0.44 10.81 -4.51
CA VAL A 42 -0.03 9.75 -3.63
C VAL A 42 -0.46 10.31 -2.28
N LYS A 43 -1.57 9.79 -1.73
CA LYS A 43 -2.00 10.04 -0.36
C LYS A 43 -2.04 8.74 0.41
N LEU A 44 -1.41 8.72 1.59
CA LEU A 44 -1.51 7.60 2.51
C LEU A 44 -2.97 7.46 2.97
N LYS A 45 -3.58 6.31 2.70
CA LYS A 45 -4.95 5.98 3.11
C LYS A 45 -4.97 5.19 4.40
N HIS A 46 -4.09 4.20 4.52
CA HIS A 46 -3.98 3.34 5.69
C HIS A 46 -2.54 2.89 5.87
N PHE A 47 -2.08 2.84 7.11
CA PHE A 47 -0.77 2.30 7.46
C PHE A 47 -0.92 1.35 8.63
N GLU A 48 -0.53 0.11 8.41
CA GLU A 48 -0.61 -0.93 9.43
C GLU A 48 0.79 -1.41 9.74
N LYS A 49 1.26 -1.05 10.94
CA LYS A 49 2.54 -1.53 11.46
C LYS A 49 2.39 -2.99 11.86
N PHE A 50 3.43 -3.78 11.59
CA PHE A 50 3.53 -5.12 12.16
C PHE A 50 3.78 -4.99 13.67
N GLN A 51 2.90 -5.59 14.46
CA GLN A 51 3.09 -5.69 15.91
C GLN A 51 4.12 -6.78 16.22
N ASP A 52 4.09 -7.89 15.45
CA ASP A 52 4.94 -9.06 15.66
C ASP A 52 5.62 -9.55 14.38
N THR A 53 6.85 -10.07 14.51
CA THR A 53 7.62 -10.66 13.40
C THR A 53 6.93 -11.88 12.76
N THR A 54 6.08 -12.57 13.52
CA THR A 54 5.28 -13.70 13.05
C THR A 54 4.19 -13.26 12.06
N GLU A 55 3.58 -12.09 12.30
CA GLU A 55 2.59 -11.51 11.39
C GLU A 55 3.25 -10.99 10.11
N ALA A 56 4.45 -10.41 10.22
CA ALA A 56 5.23 -9.99 9.06
C ALA A 56 5.59 -11.16 8.14
N LEU A 57 6.00 -12.30 8.71
CA LEU A 57 6.30 -13.51 7.94
C LEU A 57 5.04 -14.08 7.28
N ALA A 58 3.94 -14.20 8.01
CA ALA A 58 2.68 -14.71 7.48
C ALA A 58 2.13 -13.83 6.35
N GLY A 59 2.20 -12.50 6.51
CA GLY A 59 1.82 -11.56 5.47
C GLY A 59 2.66 -11.69 4.20
N LYS A 60 3.99 -11.73 4.36
CA LYS A 60 4.93 -11.85 3.23
C LYS A 60 4.80 -13.18 2.49
N VAL A 61 4.60 -14.27 3.22
CA VAL A 61 4.35 -15.60 2.64
C VAL A 61 3.04 -15.61 1.87
N SER A 62 1.96 -15.05 2.44
CA SER A 62 0.67 -14.93 1.75
C SER A 62 0.77 -14.11 0.46
N LEU A 63 1.51 -13.00 0.48
CA LEU A 63 1.68 -12.14 -0.69
C LEU A 63 2.53 -12.81 -1.79
N THR A 64 3.58 -13.53 -1.41
CA THR A 64 4.55 -14.12 -2.35
C THR A 64 4.05 -15.42 -2.97
N LEU A 65 3.42 -16.28 -2.16
CA LEU A 65 3.03 -17.62 -2.58
C LEU A 65 1.59 -17.71 -3.10
N ASN A 66 0.88 -16.57 -3.19
CA ASN A 66 -0.51 -16.48 -3.64
C ASN A 66 -1.47 -17.46 -2.93
N VAL A 67 -1.14 -17.79 -1.68
CA VAL A 67 -1.95 -18.64 -0.79
C VAL A 67 -3.12 -17.82 -0.25
N PRO A 68 -4.22 -18.47 0.19
CA PRO A 68 -5.36 -17.79 0.77
C PRO A 68 -4.90 -16.78 1.82
N ILE A 69 -5.35 -15.54 1.65
CA ILE A 69 -4.93 -14.39 2.44
C ILE A 69 -5.03 -14.75 3.93
N CYS A 70 -3.87 -14.87 4.60
CA CYS A 70 -3.83 -15.19 6.01
C CYS A 70 -4.54 -14.09 6.82
N PHE A 71 -5.10 -14.45 7.97
CA PHE A 71 -5.87 -13.57 8.87
C PHE A 71 -5.35 -12.12 8.98
N PRO A 72 -4.04 -11.85 9.16
CA PRO A 72 -3.53 -10.47 9.31
C PRO A 72 -3.78 -9.59 8.07
N ILE A 73 -3.50 -10.08 6.85
CA ILE A 73 -3.74 -9.28 5.63
C ILE A 73 -5.25 -9.10 5.38
N ARG A 74 -6.08 -10.09 5.72
CA ARG A 74 -7.54 -9.96 5.55
C ARG A 74 -8.12 -8.88 6.46
N ARG A 75 -7.58 -8.74 7.67
CA ARG A 75 -7.92 -7.67 8.61
C ARG A 75 -7.48 -6.30 8.08
N PHE A 76 -6.29 -6.22 7.50
CA PHE A 76 -5.77 -5.01 6.85
C PHE A 76 -6.63 -4.50 5.68
N PHE A 77 -7.14 -5.40 4.82
CA PHE A 77 -7.99 -5.01 3.70
C PHE A 77 -9.46 -4.80 4.07
N SER A 78 -9.94 -5.33 5.20
CA SER A 78 -11.33 -5.19 5.64
C SER A 78 -11.86 -3.74 5.69
N PRO A 79 -11.13 -2.73 6.24
CA PRO A 79 -11.60 -1.34 6.20
C PRO A 79 -11.63 -0.72 4.79
N LEU A 80 -10.85 -1.26 3.84
CA LEU A 80 -10.71 -0.68 2.50
C LEU A 80 -11.75 -1.21 1.50
N THR A 81 -12.42 -2.33 1.81
CA THR A 81 -13.55 -2.85 1.03
C THR A 81 -14.87 -2.15 1.35
N THR A 82 -15.02 -1.55 2.54
CA THR A 82 -16.26 -0.87 2.97
C THR A 82 -16.47 0.47 2.26
N ASP A 83 -15.39 1.15 1.86
CA ASP A 83 -15.39 2.48 1.24
C ASP A 83 -15.75 2.45 -0.27
N ARG A 84 -16.13 1.29 -0.84
CA ARG A 84 -16.42 1.10 -2.27
C ARG A 84 -17.93 1.08 -2.64
N ASN A 85 -18.82 1.36 -1.69
CA ASN A 85 -20.28 1.39 -1.91
C ASN A 85 -20.91 2.77 -1.61
N VAL A 86 -20.38 3.84 -2.23
CA VAL A 86 -21.12 5.09 -2.52
C VAL A 86 -20.72 5.57 -3.91
#